data_AF-A0A7V9KGP3-F1
#
_entry.id   AF-A0A7V9KGP3-F1
#
_cell.length_a   1.000
_cell.length_b   1.000
_cell.length_c   1.000
_cell.angle_alpha   90.00
_cell.angle_beta   90.00
_cell.angle_gamma   90.00
#
_symmetry.space_group_name_H-M   'P 1'
#
loop_
_entity.id
_entity.type
_entity.pdbx_description
1 polymer ?
#
loop_
_entity_poly.entity_id
_entity_poly.type
_entity_poly.pdbx_seq_one_letter_code
_entity_poly.pdbx_strand_id
1 'polypeptide(L)'
;MTQPAANTVTGLRDTDGDGVADETEVVASDLHVVHGILLHEGRVYLAGEHDVWVADVLDDGTFGELEVIVDDLPDGAQHGRPTIGIGPDDMLYISIGSSCNACA
;
A
#
# COMPACT_ATOMS: atom_id res chain seq x y z
N MET A 1 2.49 2.90 7.52
CA MET A 1 1.38 3.86 7.32
C MET A 1 1.48 4.45 5.92
N THR A 2 0.43 4.32 5.09
CA THR A 2 0.40 4.92 3.74
C THR A 2 0.06 6.41 3.81
N GLN A 3 0.68 7.22 2.96
CA GLN A 3 0.46 8.66 2.85
C GLN A 3 0.21 9.04 1.38
N PRO A 4 -1.03 8.90 0.88
CA PRO A 4 -1.33 9.00 -0.56
C PRO A 4 -0.91 10.33 -1.18
N ALA A 5 -1.11 11.46 -0.48
CA ALA A 5 -0.76 12.78 -1.00
C ALA A 5 0.75 13.02 -1.10
N ALA A 6 1.55 12.27 -0.34
CA ALA A 6 3.01 12.37 -0.32
C ALA A 6 3.69 11.28 -1.17
N ASN A 7 2.93 10.30 -1.67
CA ASN A 7 3.45 9.13 -2.39
C ASN A 7 4.45 8.31 -1.56
N THR A 8 4.24 8.24 -0.24
CA THR A 8 5.17 7.56 0.69
C THR A 8 4.46 6.55 1.59
N VAL A 9 5.25 5.61 2.09
CA VAL A 9 4.90 4.75 3.22
C VAL A 9 5.87 5.03 4.35
N THR A 10 5.31 5.37 5.51
CA THR A 10 6.08 5.63 6.74
C THR A 10 5.96 4.45 7.69
N GLY A 11 7.10 3.84 8.04
CA GLY A 11 7.21 2.87 9.12
C GLY A 11 7.01 3.57 10.47
N LEU A 12 6.24 2.95 11.35
CA LEU A 12 5.96 3.44 12.69
C LEU A 12 6.40 2.37 13.67
N ARG A 13 7.34 2.69 14.56
CA ARG A 13 7.86 1.76 15.56
C ARG A 13 7.56 2.27 16.96
N ASP A 14 6.90 1.42 17.72
CA ASP A 14 6.64 1.57 19.15
C ASP A 14 7.64 0.69 19.90
N THR A 15 8.56 1.31 20.65
CA THR A 15 9.66 0.62 21.33
C THR A 15 9.39 0.37 22.80
N ASP A 16 8.39 1.03 23.39
CA ASP A 16 8.03 0.87 24.80
C ASP A 16 6.64 0.21 25.04
N GLY A 17 5.87 0.01 23.97
CA GLY A 17 4.62 -0.72 23.94
C GLY A 17 3.41 0.10 24.39
N ASP A 18 3.48 1.42 24.39
CA ASP A 18 2.39 2.31 24.81
C ASP A 18 1.33 2.59 23.72
N GLY A 19 1.58 2.12 22.49
CA GLY A 19 0.73 2.31 21.32
C GLY A 19 0.99 3.61 20.55
N VAL A 20 2.02 4.37 20.93
CA VAL A 20 2.52 5.56 20.24
C VAL A 20 3.84 5.21 19.53
N ALA A 21 4.04 5.79 18.34
CA ALA A 21 5.30 5.59 17.63
C ALA A 21 6.41 6.45 18.25
N ASP A 22 7.51 5.83 18.65
CA ASP A 22 8.74 6.49 19.09
C ASP A 22 9.62 6.89 17.90
N GLU A 23 9.63 6.02 16.87
CA GLU A 23 10.44 6.17 15.67
C GLU A 23 9.54 6.17 14.44
N THR A 24 9.81 7.09 13.52
CA THR A 24 9.13 7.18 12.23
C THR A 24 10.14 7.35 11.12
N GLU A 25 10.03 6.54 10.07
CA GLU A 25 10.93 6.56 8.92
C GLU A 25 10.14 6.32 7.62
N VAL A 26 10.51 7.00 6.54
CA VAL A 26 9.96 6.69 5.22
C VAL A 26 10.62 5.40 4.71
N VAL A 27 9.83 4.33 4.60
CA VAL A 27 10.29 2.99 4.18
C VAL A 27 9.99 2.69 2.71
N ALA A 28 9.18 3.52 2.06
CA ALA A 28 9.00 3.54 0.61
C ALA A 28 8.59 4.93 0.13
N SER A 29 9.05 5.32 -1.06
CA SER A 29 8.74 6.59 -1.71
C SER A 29 8.41 6.40 -3.18
N ASP A 30 7.96 7.49 -3.83
CA ASP A 30 7.68 7.54 -5.26
C ASP A 30 6.58 6.56 -5.73
N LEU A 31 5.67 6.20 -4.81
CA LEU A 31 4.54 5.32 -5.07
C LEU A 31 3.27 6.16 -5.27
N HIS A 32 2.91 6.38 -6.54
CA HIS A 32 1.83 7.30 -6.90
C HIS A 32 0.50 6.95 -6.20
N VAL A 33 0.04 7.86 -5.35
CA VAL A 33 -1.22 7.76 -4.59
C VAL A 33 -1.33 6.44 -3.80
N VAL A 34 -0.21 5.96 -3.25
CA VAL A 34 -0.19 4.74 -2.44
C VAL A 34 -1.19 4.83 -1.28
N HIS A 35 -2.11 3.87 -1.22
CA HIS A 35 -3.22 3.86 -0.27
C HIS A 35 -3.41 2.49 0.38
N GLY A 36 -3.59 1.44 -0.43
CA GLY A 36 -3.74 0.08 0.06
C GLY A 36 -2.42 -0.45 0.62
N ILE A 37 -2.49 -1.12 1.76
CA ILE A 37 -1.35 -1.79 2.39
C ILE A 37 -1.81 -3.11 2.99
N LEU A 38 -1.03 -4.16 2.77
CA LEU A 38 -1.26 -5.48 3.35
C LEU A 38 0.08 -6.13 3.70
N LEU A 39 0.17 -6.67 4.91
CA LEU A 39 1.27 -7.54 5.31
C LEU A 39 0.80 -8.99 5.23
N HIS A 40 1.53 -9.82 4.52
CA HIS A 40 1.21 -11.23 4.35
C HIS A 40 2.49 -12.04 4.14
N GLU A 41 2.70 -13.10 4.94
CA GLU A 41 3.83 -14.03 4.82
C GLU A 41 5.22 -13.37 4.71
N GLY A 42 5.48 -12.35 5.52
CA GLY A 42 6.78 -11.65 5.52
C GLY A 42 6.96 -10.66 4.37
N ARG A 43 5.91 -10.45 3.56
CA ARG A 43 5.88 -9.48 2.46
C ARG A 43 4.91 -8.35 2.74
N VAL A 44 5.19 -7.20 2.13
CA VAL A 44 4.26 -6.07 2.05
C VAL A 44 3.75 -5.94 0.62
N TYR A 45 2.43 -5.77 0.49
CA TYR A 45 1.76 -5.43 -0.75
C TYR A 45 1.22 -4.02 -0.62
N LEU A 46 1.54 -3.17 -1.60
CA LEU A 46 1.16 -1.76 -1.63
C LEU A 46 0.35 -1.51 -2.90
N ALA A 47 -0.80 -0.85 -2.77
CA ALA A 47 -1.65 -0.51 -3.91
C ALA A 47 -1.77 1.02 -4.04
N GLY A 48 -1.39 1.52 -5.20
CA GLY A 48 -1.53 2.90 -5.63
C GLY A 48 -2.71 3.08 -6.58
N GLU A 49 -2.80 4.23 -7.24
CA GLU A 49 -3.92 4.50 -8.15
C GLU A 49 -3.91 3.58 -9.39
N HIS A 50 -2.73 3.29 -9.94
CA HIS A 50 -2.58 2.46 -11.15
C HIS A 50 -1.76 1.18 -10.93
N ASP A 51 -0.99 1.13 -9.84
CA ASP A 51 0.04 0.11 -9.66
C ASP A 51 -0.13 -0.69 -8.37
N VAL A 52 0.45 -1.89 -8.37
CA VAL A 52 0.63 -2.72 -7.18
C VAL A 52 2.09 -3.10 -7.07
N TRP A 53 2.67 -2.84 -5.90
CA TRP A 53 4.03 -3.20 -5.56
C TRP A 53 4.06 -4.28 -4.50
N VAL A 54 5.11 -5.10 -4.54
CA VAL A 54 5.44 -6.06 -3.48
C VAL A 54 6.90 -5.91 -3.07
N ALA A 55 7.19 -6.08 -1.79
CA ALA A 55 8.55 -6.20 -1.28
C ALA A 55 8.58 -7.16 -0.09
N ASP A 56 9.74 -7.73 0.19
CA ASP A 56 9.98 -8.41 1.46
C ASP A 56 10.09 -7.38 2.59
N VAL A 57 9.59 -7.72 3.78
CA VAL A 57 9.79 -6.92 4.99
C VAL A 57 11.02 -7.43 5.70
N LEU A 58 11.98 -6.55 5.94
CA LEU A 58 13.26 -6.87 6.57
C LEU A 58 13.13 -6.93 8.10
N ASP A 59 14.14 -7.50 8.76
CA ASP A 59 14.16 -7.68 10.22
C ASP A 59 14.06 -6.37 11.01
N ASP A 60 14.49 -5.26 10.42
CA ASP A 60 14.39 -3.92 11.01
C ASP A 60 13.06 -3.20 10.71
N GLY A 61 12.16 -3.84 9.97
CA GLY A 61 10.86 -3.30 9.59
C GLY A 61 10.88 -2.42 8.34
N THR A 62 12.04 -2.22 7.71
CA THR A 62 12.14 -1.60 6.39
C THR A 62 11.75 -2.57 5.28
N PHE A 63 11.64 -2.07 4.05
CA PHE A 63 11.28 -2.89 2.89
C PHE A 63 12.51 -3.18 2.03
N GLY A 64 12.53 -4.37 1.44
CA GLY A 64 13.47 -4.70 0.36
C GLY A 64 13.16 -3.95 -0.94
N GLU A 65 13.71 -4.44 -2.06
CA GLU A 65 13.42 -3.89 -3.38
C GLU A 65 11.93 -4.04 -3.71
N LEU A 66 11.31 -2.95 -4.16
CA LEU A 66 9.91 -2.94 -4.59
C LEU A 66 9.80 -3.44 -6.02
N GLU A 67 9.07 -4.54 -6.19
CA GLU A 67 8.72 -5.09 -7.48
C GLU A 67 7.30 -4.68 -7.86
N VAL A 68 7.11 -4.20 -9.09
CA VAL A 68 5.77 -3.95 -9.64
C VAL A 68 5.18 -5.28 -10.11
N ILE A 69 3.99 -5.62 -9.63
CA ILE A 69 3.26 -6.83 -10.04
C ILE A 69 2.02 -6.54 -10.88
N VAL A 70 1.54 -5.29 -10.86
CA VAL A 70 0.47 -4.75 -11.72
C VAL A 70 0.78 -3.28 -11.98
N ASP A 71 0.64 -2.80 -13.22
CA ASP A 71 0.90 -1.41 -13.64
C ASP A 71 -0.20 -0.80 -14.53
N ASP A 72 -1.35 -1.49 -14.63
CA ASP A 72 -2.45 -1.14 -15.53
C ASP A 72 -3.82 -1.13 -14.84
N LEU A 73 -3.86 -0.85 -13.53
CA LEU A 73 -5.15 -0.74 -12.83
C LEU A 73 -6.01 0.38 -13.45
N PRO A 74 -7.31 0.12 -13.69
CA PRO A 74 -8.21 1.11 -14.27
C PRO A 74 -8.28 2.39 -13.43
N ASP A 75 -8.34 3.52 -14.13
CA ASP A 75 -8.46 4.84 -13.51
C ASP A 75 -9.81 5.00 -12.78
N GLY A 76 -9.73 5.22 -11.46
CA GLY A 76 -10.87 5.50 -10.57
C GLY A 76 -11.23 6.99 -10.48
N ALA A 77 -10.52 7.87 -11.19
CA ALA A 77 -10.58 9.31 -11.08
C ALA A 77 -10.56 9.76 -9.60
N GLN A 78 -11.59 10.45 -9.14
CA GLN A 78 -11.69 10.90 -7.75
C GLN A 78 -11.75 9.75 -6.70
N HIS A 79 -11.92 8.50 -7.15
CA HIS A 79 -12.02 7.28 -6.34
C HIS A 79 -10.80 6.35 -6.48
N GLY A 80 -9.65 6.86 -6.93
CA GLY A 80 -8.38 6.14 -7.11
C GLY A 80 -7.65 5.77 -5.80
N ARG A 81 -8.33 5.17 -4.83
CA ARG A 81 -7.75 4.77 -3.52
C ARG A 81 -8.10 3.32 -3.18
N PRO A 82 -7.43 2.34 -3.80
CA PRO A 82 -7.78 0.95 -3.62
C PRO A 82 -7.51 0.45 -2.20
N THR A 83 -8.29 -0.54 -1.81
CA THR A 83 -8.05 -1.42 -0.67
C THR A 83 -7.62 -2.79 -1.21
N ILE A 84 -6.85 -3.53 -0.44
CA ILE A 84 -6.22 -4.78 -0.86
C ILE A 84 -6.30 -5.83 0.24
N GLY A 85 -6.40 -7.12 -0.14
CA GLY A 85 -6.47 -8.24 0.79
C GLY A 85 -6.13 -9.58 0.14
N ILE A 86 -5.66 -10.55 0.91
CA ILE A 86 -5.55 -11.95 0.50
C ILE A 86 -6.81 -12.70 0.93
N GLY A 87 -7.44 -13.40 -0.01
CA GLY A 87 -8.60 -14.25 0.24
C GLY A 87 -8.24 -15.63 0.80
N PRO A 88 -9.23 -16.43 1.21
CA PRO A 88 -9.02 -17.80 1.70
C PRO A 88 -8.55 -18.80 0.60
N ASP A 89 -8.49 -18.34 -0.64
CA ASP A 89 -8.02 -19.04 -1.84
C ASP A 89 -6.59 -18.63 -2.24
N ASP A 90 -5.89 -17.91 -1.37
CA ASP A 90 -4.52 -17.39 -1.57
C ASP A 90 -4.40 -16.41 -2.75
N MET A 91 -5.52 -15.83 -3.18
CA MET A 91 -5.56 -14.83 -4.25
C MET A 91 -5.54 -13.40 -3.67
N LEU A 92 -4.92 -12.49 -4.42
CA LEU A 92 -4.92 -11.06 -4.14
C LEU A 92 -6.18 -10.39 -4.69
N TYR A 93 -6.93 -9.74 -3.81
CA TYR A 93 -8.14 -8.98 -4.12
C TYR A 93 -7.86 -7.49 -3.96
N ILE A 94 -8.23 -6.71 -4.96
CA ILE A 94 -8.02 -5.26 -5.01
C ILE A 94 -9.36 -4.60 -5.35
N SER A 95 -9.77 -3.58 -4.59
CA SER A 95 -10.96 -2.80 -4.91
C SER A 95 -10.64 -1.73 -5.95
N ILE A 96 -11.45 -1.60 -7.00
CA ILE A 96 -11.34 -0.52 -7.98
C ILE A 96 -12.53 0.43 -7.84
N GLY A 97 -12.24 1.71 -7.63
CA GLY A 97 -13.24 2.76 -7.59
C GLY A 97 -13.86 3.02 -8.96
N SER A 98 -15.13 3.41 -9.02
CA SER A 98 -15.74 3.84 -10.28
C SER A 98 -15.12 5.17 -10.76
N SER A 99 -15.09 5.41 -12.07
CA SER A 99 -14.62 6.68 -12.62
C SER A 99 -15.56 7.87 -12.36
N CYS A 100 -16.79 7.62 -11.91
CA CYS A 100 -17.79 8.66 -11.62
C CYS A 100 -18.80 8.23 -10.54
N ASN A 101 -19.54 9.21 -10.03
CA ASN A 101 -20.69 9.00 -9.15
C ASN A 101 -22.00 8.78 -9.92
N ALA A 102 -22.21 9.56 -10.98
CA ALA A 102 -23.38 9.49 -11.87
C ALA A 102 -22.94 9.92 -13.27
N CYS A 103 -22.71 8.96 -14.15
CA CYS A 103 -22.31 9.22 -15.53
C CYS A 103 -23.55 9.37 -16.43
N ALA A 104 -23.41 10.12 -17.53
CA ALA A 104 -24.43 10.38 -18.54
C ALA A 104 -24.18 9.55 -19.81
#